data_AF-A0A2R6CWN9-F1
#
_entry.id   AF-A0A2R6CWN9-F1
#
_cell.length_a   1.000
_cell.length_b   1.000
_cell.length_c   1.000
_cell.angle_alpha   90.00
_cell.angle_beta   90.00
_cell.angle_gamma   90.00
#
_symmetry.space_group_name_H-M   'P 1'
#
loop_
_entity.id
_entity.type
_entity.pdbx_description
1 polymer ?
#
loop_
_entity_poly.entity_id
_entity_poly.type
_entity_poly.pdbx_seq_one_letter_code
_entity_poly.pdbx_strand_id
1 'polypeptide(L)'
;MSHTDHAASFPEPATRVPEDDDPVAACPYCDRPFQGEHARDLHVGEAHDPTPEERDRYEAALDVERDDLWLFHARAVIGLGVTYTATVILYMAVLGSGIV
;
A
#
# COMPACT_ATOMS: atom_id res chain seq x y z
N MET A 1 -6.13 38.59 -18.04
CA MET A 1 -5.47 37.98 -16.86
C MET A 1 -5.65 36.49 -16.98
N SER A 2 -4.61 35.78 -17.39
CA SER A 2 -4.62 34.32 -17.60
C SER A 2 -4.54 33.62 -16.25
N HIS A 3 -5.55 32.81 -15.93
CA HIS A 3 -5.44 31.82 -14.85
C HIS A 3 -4.59 30.67 -15.38
N THR A 4 -3.35 30.56 -14.91
CA THR A 4 -2.54 29.36 -15.06
C THR A 4 -3.00 28.34 -14.03
N ASP A 5 -3.89 27.43 -14.43
CA ASP A 5 -4.19 26.21 -13.68
C ASP A 5 -2.96 25.28 -13.78
N HIS A 6 -2.08 25.35 -12.79
CA HIS A 6 -1.15 24.27 -12.50
C HIS A 6 -1.89 23.17 -11.74
N ALA A 7 -2.85 22.53 -12.40
CA ALA A 7 -3.33 21.23 -11.95
C ALA A 7 -2.15 20.27 -12.12
N ALA A 8 -1.55 19.87 -11.01
CA ALA A 8 -0.60 18.78 -10.99
C ALA A 8 -1.28 17.58 -11.67
N SER A 9 -0.87 17.29 -12.91
CA SER A 9 -1.33 16.11 -13.64
C SER A 9 -0.69 14.92 -12.95
N PHE A 10 -1.36 14.39 -11.93
CA PHE A 10 -1.00 13.08 -11.42
C PHE A 10 -1.11 12.10 -12.59
N PRO A 11 -0.09 11.27 -12.85
CA PRO A 11 -0.21 10.25 -13.87
C PRO A 11 -1.45 9.42 -13.56
N GLU A 12 -2.32 9.22 -14.55
CA GLU A 12 -3.46 8.33 -14.39
C GLU A 12 -2.91 6.97 -13.91
N PRO A 13 -3.43 6.44 -12.79
CA PRO A 13 -2.96 5.15 -12.29
C PRO A 13 -3.14 4.13 -13.41
N ALA A 14 -2.05 3.47 -13.79
CA ALA A 14 -2.08 2.43 -14.80
C ALA A 14 -2.87 1.24 -14.26
N THR A 15 -4.18 1.25 -14.50
CA THR A 15 -5.13 0.20 -14.10
C THR A 15 -5.31 -0.86 -15.20
N ARG A 16 -4.57 -0.75 -16.30
CA ARG A 16 -4.52 -1.79 -17.33
C ARG A 16 -3.82 -3.02 -16.77
N VAL A 17 -4.61 -4.03 -16.46
CA VAL A 17 -4.14 -5.40 -16.25
C VAL A 17 -3.84 -5.99 -17.63
N PRO A 18 -2.62 -6.47 -17.90
CA PRO A 18 -2.32 -7.23 -19.13
C PRO A 18 -3.26 -8.43 -19.26
N GLU A 19 -3.81 -8.67 -20.45
CA GLU A 19 -4.78 -9.76 -20.67
C GLU A 19 -4.15 -11.16 -20.69
N ASP A 20 -2.81 -11.23 -20.77
CA ASP A 20 -2.03 -12.46 -21.01
C ASP A 20 -1.26 -12.97 -19.77
N ASP A 21 -1.67 -12.60 -18.56
CA ASP A 21 -1.17 -13.29 -17.37
C ASP A 21 -1.99 -14.57 -17.17
N ASP A 22 -1.39 -15.72 -17.51
CA ASP A 22 -1.96 -17.03 -17.20
C ASP A 22 -2.30 -17.08 -15.71
N PRO A 23 -3.54 -17.48 -15.34
CA PRO A 23 -3.97 -17.45 -13.95
C PRO A 23 -3.09 -18.39 -13.11
N VAL A 24 -2.34 -17.78 -12.19
CA VAL A 24 -1.40 -18.50 -11.32
C VAL A 24 -2.13 -19.45 -10.39
N ALA A 25 -3.36 -19.13 -9.98
CA ALA A 25 -4.15 -19.96 -9.08
C ALA A 25 -5.65 -19.87 -9.38
N ALA A 26 -6.39 -20.97 -9.17
CA ALA A 26 -7.84 -21.00 -9.21
C ALA A 26 -8.41 -21.36 -7.83
N CYS A 27 -9.58 -20.83 -7.49
CA CYS A 27 -10.28 -21.21 -6.27
C CYS A 27 -10.85 -22.63 -6.38
N PRO A 28 -10.59 -23.53 -5.41
CA PRO A 28 -11.08 -24.91 -5.46
C PRO A 28 -12.60 -25.06 -5.27
N TYR A 29 -13.30 -23.99 -4.86
CA TYR A 29 -14.74 -24.02 -4.58
C TYR A 29 -15.61 -23.44 -5.71
N CYS A 30 -15.08 -22.47 -6.45
CA CYS A 30 -15.85 -21.73 -7.46
C CYS A 30 -15.14 -21.60 -8.82
N ASP A 31 -13.95 -22.20 -8.95
CA ASP A 31 -13.10 -22.19 -10.15
C ASP A 31 -12.74 -20.78 -10.66
N ARG A 32 -12.92 -19.74 -9.83
CA ARG A 32 -12.56 -18.37 -10.19
C ARG A 32 -11.03 -18.27 -10.34
N PRO A 33 -10.53 -17.74 -11.47
CA PRO A 33 -9.10 -17.53 -11.67
C PRO A 33 -8.60 -16.31 -10.91
N PHE A 34 -7.39 -16.40 -10.37
CA PHE A 34 -6.69 -15.36 -9.63
C PHE A 34 -5.24 -15.23 -10.12
N GLN A 35 -4.71 -14.01 -10.04
CA GLN A 35 -3.34 -13.68 -10.47
C GLN A 35 -2.25 -14.11 -9.47
N GLY A 36 -2.63 -14.72 -8.35
CA GLY A 36 -1.69 -15.19 -7.34
C GLY A 36 -2.38 -16.01 -6.26
N GLU A 37 -1.61 -16.87 -5.60
CA GLU A 37 -2.09 -17.71 -4.50
C GLU A 37 -2.62 -16.87 -3.33
N HIS A 38 -2.00 -15.72 -3.05
CA HIS A 38 -2.44 -14.75 -2.03
C HIS A 38 -3.88 -14.27 -2.25
N ALA A 39 -4.23 -13.88 -3.48
CA ALA A 39 -5.58 -13.41 -3.81
C ALA A 39 -6.62 -14.54 -3.76
N ARG A 40 -6.22 -15.77 -4.12
CA ARG A 40 -7.04 -16.96 -3.94
C ARG A 40 -7.29 -17.22 -2.45
N ASP A 41 -6.26 -17.18 -1.62
CA ASP A 41 -6.34 -17.53 -0.21
C ASP A 41 -7.18 -16.52 0.58
N LEU A 42 -7.09 -15.23 0.25
CA LEU A 42 -8.03 -14.19 0.71
C LEU A 42 -9.47 -14.53 0.34
N HIS A 43 -9.71 -14.84 -0.93
CA HIS A 43 -11.05 -15.16 -1.42
C HIS A 43 -11.66 -16.39 -0.74
N VAL A 44 -10.87 -17.44 -0.51
CA VAL A 44 -11.33 -18.68 0.14
C VAL A 44 -11.77 -18.39 1.58
N GLY A 45 -11.02 -17.57 2.32
CA GLY A 45 -11.39 -17.19 3.69
C GLY A 45 -12.62 -16.26 3.77
N GLU A 46 -12.85 -15.40 2.77
CA GLU A 46 -13.95 -14.44 2.78
C GLU A 46 -15.28 -14.98 2.22
N ALA A 47 -15.22 -15.81 1.18
CA ALA A 47 -16.40 -16.21 0.40
C ALA A 47 -16.85 -17.66 0.63
N HIS A 48 -16.02 -18.48 1.27
CA HIS A 48 -16.27 -19.90 1.50
C HIS A 48 -16.12 -20.26 2.98
N ASP A 49 -16.49 -21.49 3.36
CA ASP A 49 -16.20 -22.03 4.69
C ASP A 49 -14.87 -22.80 4.62
N PRO A 50 -13.73 -22.16 4.96
CA PRO A 50 -12.42 -22.78 4.80
C PRO A 50 -12.20 -23.93 5.77
N THR A 51 -11.41 -24.90 5.34
CA THR A 51 -10.79 -25.87 6.25
C THR A 51 -9.78 -25.18 7.19
N PRO A 52 -9.38 -25.82 8.30
CA PRO A 52 -8.35 -25.23 9.19
C PRO A 52 -7.06 -24.85 8.45
N GLU A 53 -6.56 -25.67 7.53
CA GLU A 53 -5.35 -25.34 6.77
C GLU A 53 -5.55 -24.16 5.81
N GLU A 54 -6.74 -24.00 5.25
CA GLU A 54 -7.06 -22.84 4.40
C GLU A 54 -7.24 -21.56 5.22
N ARG A 55 -7.69 -21.67 6.47
CA ARG A 55 -7.70 -20.54 7.41
C ARG A 55 -6.28 -20.06 7.73
N ASP A 56 -5.35 -20.98 7.96
CA ASP A 56 -3.95 -20.61 8.20
C ASP A 56 -3.34 -19.86 6.99
N ARG A 57 -3.67 -20.30 5.76
CA ARG A 57 -3.23 -19.62 4.53
C ARG A 57 -3.87 -18.23 4.38
N TYR A 58 -5.16 -18.11 4.70
CA TYR A 58 -5.87 -16.84 4.72
C TYR A 58 -5.24 -15.85 5.72
N GLU A 59 -4.96 -16.29 6.94
CA GLU A 59 -4.32 -15.46 7.97
C GLU A 59 -2.92 -15.03 7.56
N ALA A 60 -2.13 -15.92 6.95
CA ALA A 60 -0.81 -15.58 6.41
C ALA A 60 -0.90 -14.52 5.28
N ALA A 61 -1.88 -14.64 4.38
CA ALA A 61 -2.11 -13.64 3.33
C ALA A 61 -2.51 -12.27 3.95
N LEU A 62 -3.41 -12.25 4.91
CA LEU A 62 -3.77 -11.00 5.62
C LEU A 62 -2.58 -10.34 6.30
N ASP A 63 -1.70 -11.14 6.91
CA ASP A 63 -0.52 -10.64 7.60
C ASP A 63 0.46 -9.96 6.62
N VAL A 64 0.63 -10.51 5.42
CA VAL A 64 1.44 -9.90 4.35
C VAL A 64 0.87 -8.54 3.92
N GLU A 65 -0.45 -8.44 3.69
CA GLU A 65 -1.08 -7.16 3.36
C GLU A 65 -0.94 -6.12 4.46
N ARG A 66 -1.11 -6.55 5.71
CA ARG A 66 -0.97 -5.70 6.89
C ARG A 66 0.44 -5.15 7.01
N ASP A 67 1.46 -5.98 6.79
CA ASP A 67 2.86 -5.58 6.91
C ASP A 67 3.26 -4.55 5.84
N ASP A 68 2.82 -4.74 4.60
CA ASP A 68 3.06 -3.78 3.51
C ASP A 68 2.40 -2.42 3.79
N LEU A 69 1.14 -2.43 4.26
CA LEU A 69 0.44 -1.21 4.63
C LEU A 69 1.12 -0.53 5.82
N TRP A 70 1.54 -1.30 6.82
CA TRP A 70 2.21 -0.80 8.02
C TRP A 70 3.56 -0.17 7.68
N LEU A 71 4.36 -0.79 6.80
CA LEU A 71 5.65 -0.25 6.37
C LEU A 71 5.50 1.10 5.66
N PHE A 72 4.47 1.25 4.81
CA PHE A 72 4.18 2.54 4.18
C PHE A 72 3.84 3.61 5.23
N HIS A 73 2.94 3.29 6.17
CA HIS A 73 2.57 4.20 7.26
C HIS A 73 3.77 4.56 8.14
N ALA A 74 4.60 3.58 8.50
CA ALA A 74 5.80 3.78 9.29
C ALA A 74 6.78 4.72 8.58
N ARG A 75 7.03 4.51 7.28
CA ARG A 75 7.87 5.41 6.46
C ARG A 75 7.32 6.82 6.41
N ALA A 76 6.00 6.99 6.26
CA ALA A 76 5.35 8.29 6.25
C ALA A 76 5.50 9.03 7.59
N VAL A 77 5.24 8.35 8.71
CA VAL A 77 5.39 8.92 10.06
C VAL A 77 6.85 9.28 10.36
N ILE A 78 7.79 8.41 10.01
CA ILE A 78 9.23 8.67 10.17
C ILE A 78 9.64 9.90 9.34
N GLY A 79 9.26 9.95 8.07
CA GLY A 79 9.57 11.08 7.19
C GLY A 79 9.02 12.40 7.72
N LEU A 80 7.77 12.40 8.20
CA LEU A 80 7.14 13.56 8.81
C LEU A 80 7.87 13.99 10.09
N GLY A 81 8.19 13.05 10.98
CA GLY A 81 8.90 13.32 12.23
C GLY A 81 10.30 13.89 12.01
N VAL A 82 11.07 13.30 11.07
CA VAL A 82 12.39 13.80 10.68
C VAL A 82 12.28 15.21 10.11
N THR A 83 11.36 15.45 9.19
CA THR A 83 11.16 16.76 8.55
C THR A 83 10.78 17.82 9.57
N TYR A 84 9.84 17.52 10.45
CA TYR A 84 9.41 18.43 11.51
C TYR A 84 10.58 18.74 12.46
N THR A 85 11.28 17.72 12.93
CA THR A 85 12.41 17.88 13.86
C THR A 85 13.53 18.71 13.24
N ALA A 86 13.91 18.40 11.99
CA ALA A 86 14.89 19.17 11.24
C ALA A 86 14.47 20.63 11.07
N THR A 87 13.19 20.88 10.76
CA THR A 87 12.63 22.23 10.63
C THR A 87 12.72 22.99 11.95
N VAL A 88 12.34 22.37 13.07
CA VAL A 88 12.43 22.98 14.41
C VAL A 88 13.88 23.31 14.75
N ILE A 89 14.81 22.36 14.55
CA ILE A 89 16.24 22.57 14.82
C ILE A 89 16.79 23.71 13.95
N LEU A 90 16.46 23.73 12.65
CA LEU A 90 16.87 24.78 11.73
C LEU A 90 16.33 26.14 12.20
N TYR A 91 15.06 26.21 12.56
CA TYR A 91 14.42 27.42 13.06
C TYR A 91 15.08 27.93 14.34
N MET A 92 15.35 27.03 15.29
CA MET A 92 16.09 27.36 16.52
C MET A 92 17.52 27.82 16.23
N ALA A 93 18.21 27.20 15.27
CA ALA A 93 19.55 27.60 14.88
C ALA A 93 19.55 28.99 14.22
N VAL A 94 18.60 29.27 13.32
CA VAL A 94 18.48 30.58 12.65
C VAL A 94 18.14 31.68 13.65
N LEU A 95 17.14 31.47 14.51
CA LEU A 95 16.76 32.43 15.55
C LEU A 95 17.85 32.58 16.62
N GLY A 96 18.45 31.47 17.04
CA GLY A 96 19.46 31.44 18.09
C GLY A 96 20.83 31.97 17.64
N SER A 97 21.14 31.92 16.35
CA SER A 97 22.37 32.48 15.79
C SER A 97 22.29 33.99 15.51
N GLY A 98 21.12 34.62 15.69
CA GLY A 98 20.93 36.06 15.45
C GLY A 98 21.11 36.46 13.98
N ILE A 99 20.90 35.53 13.04
CA ILE A 99 20.98 35.75 11.59
C ILE A 99 19.71 36.45 11.04
N VAL A 100 18.73 36.73 11.91
CA VAL A 100 17.49 37.47 11.63
C VAL A 100 17.49 38.79 12.38
#